data_AF-A0A415KDY9-F1
#
_entry.id   AF-A0A415KDY9-F1
#
_cell.length_a   1.000
_cell.length_b   1.000
_cell.length_c   1.000
_cell.angle_alpha   90.00
_cell.angle_beta   90.00
_cell.angle_gamma   90.00
#
_symmetry.space_group_name_H-M   'P 1'
#
loop_
_entity.id
_entity.type
_entity.pdbx_description
1 polymer ?
#
loop_
_entity_poly.entity_id
_entity_poly.type
_entity_poly.pdbx_seq_one_letter_code
_entity_poly.pdbx_strand_id
1 'polypeptide(L)'
;MNLKVTLAKRENEIAECVAWGGSYKETASLLQISVRTVDNTLRKVKEKLGLNKINEISAWWFCTHHNISFDLSPFVRRQVSVILLFLFIGGEITIITDSTYTVRRSRRTRTEYRVRRQETSINQPYII
;
A
#
# COMPACT_ATOMS: atom_id res chain seq x y z
N MET A 1 -22.63 7.94 -18.79
CA MET A 1 -21.50 8.87 -19.00
C MET A 1 -21.43 9.22 -20.46
N ASN A 2 -21.37 10.50 -20.81
CA ASN A 2 -21.00 10.90 -22.17
C ASN A 2 -19.48 10.85 -22.32
N LEU A 3 -18.98 9.80 -22.99
CA LEU A 3 -17.54 9.55 -23.16
C LEU A 3 -16.89 10.41 -24.25
N LYS A 4 -17.70 11.12 -25.05
CA LYS A 4 -17.24 11.89 -26.22
C LYS A 4 -17.11 13.40 -25.95
N VAL A 5 -17.19 13.82 -24.69
CA VAL A 5 -17.15 15.24 -24.31
C VAL A 5 -15.68 15.70 -24.26
N THR A 6 -15.34 16.65 -25.11
CA THR A 6 -14.04 17.33 -25.07
C THR A 6 -14.07 18.43 -24.01
N LEU A 7 -13.32 18.23 -22.93
CA LEU A 7 -13.11 19.24 -21.89
C LEU A 7 -12.12 20.31 -22.33
N ALA A 8 -12.24 21.51 -21.78
CA ALA A 8 -11.24 22.55 -21.98
C ALA A 8 -9.92 22.17 -21.28
N LYS A 9 -8.79 22.67 -21.76
CA LYS A 9 -7.45 22.32 -21.23
C LYS A 9 -7.33 22.43 -19.71
N ARG A 10 -7.82 23.54 -19.12
CA ARG A 10 -7.87 23.78 -17.66
C ARG A 10 -8.79 22.81 -16.90
N GLU A 11 -9.92 22.44 -17.50
CA GLU A 11 -10.84 21.46 -16.92
C GLU A 11 -10.17 20.08 -16.89
N ASN A 12 -9.37 19.78 -17.93
CA ASN A 12 -8.60 18.56 -18.05
C ASN A 12 -7.53 18.46 -16.96
N GLU A 13 -6.72 19.50 -16.78
CA GLU A 13 -5.67 19.57 -15.74
C GLU A 13 -6.24 19.36 -14.33
N ILE A 14 -7.39 19.97 -14.02
CA ILE A 14 -8.06 19.82 -12.72
C ILE A 14 -8.62 18.39 -12.56
N ALA A 15 -9.23 17.83 -13.61
CA ALA A 15 -9.76 16.47 -13.58
C ALA A 15 -8.64 15.44 -13.41
N GLU A 16 -7.47 15.68 -14.00
CA GLU A 16 -6.26 14.86 -13.84
C GLU A 16 -5.81 14.79 -12.38
N CYS A 17 -5.62 15.95 -11.73
CA CYS A 17 -5.20 16.00 -10.33
C CYS A 17 -6.20 15.27 -9.41
N VAL A 18 -7.51 15.42 -9.68
CA VAL A 18 -8.56 14.74 -8.92
C VAL A 18 -8.58 13.22 -9.21
N ALA A 19 -8.30 12.80 -10.44
CA ALA A 19 -8.23 11.39 -10.80
C ALA A 19 -7.06 10.66 -10.14
N TRP A 20 -5.92 11.34 -9.98
CA TRP A 20 -4.78 10.86 -9.18
C TRP A 20 -5.03 10.87 -7.66
N GLY A 21 -6.20 11.34 -7.21
CA GLY A 21 -6.60 11.36 -5.80
C GLY A 21 -6.24 12.64 -5.06
N GLY A 22 -5.86 13.71 -5.77
CA GLY A 22 -5.58 15.01 -5.15
C GLY A 22 -6.83 15.62 -4.51
N SER A 23 -6.68 16.11 -3.29
CA SER A 23 -7.71 16.90 -2.61
C SER A 23 -7.93 18.24 -3.32
N TYR A 24 -9.09 18.89 -3.13
CA TYR A 24 -9.34 20.22 -3.70
C TYR A 24 -8.33 21.28 -3.26
N LYS A 25 -7.82 21.17 -2.03
CA LYS A 25 -6.79 22.07 -1.49
C LYS A 25 -5.43 21.80 -2.13
N GLU A 26 -5.09 20.54 -2.33
CA GLU A 26 -3.83 20.13 -2.96
C GLU A 26 -3.82 20.50 -4.44
N THR A 27 -4.92 20.24 -5.14
CA THR A 27 -5.13 20.63 -6.54
C THR A 27 -5.04 22.14 -6.70
N ALA A 28 -5.66 22.91 -5.80
CA ALA A 28 -5.56 24.36 -5.76
C ALA A 28 -4.11 24.85 -5.55
N SER A 29 -3.37 24.20 -4.65
CA SER A 29 -1.96 24.50 -4.40
C SER A 29 -1.07 24.19 -5.62
N LEU A 30 -1.26 23.01 -6.23
CA LEU A 30 -0.52 22.53 -7.39
C LEU A 30 -0.73 23.42 -8.62
N LEU A 31 -1.97 23.81 -8.91
CA LEU A 31 -2.28 24.66 -10.05
C LEU A 31 -2.14 26.17 -9.74
N GLN A 32 -1.83 26.55 -8.50
CA GLN A 32 -1.81 27.94 -8.02
C GLN A 32 -3.14 28.69 -8.26
N ILE A 33 -4.27 28.02 -8.00
CA ILE A 33 -5.62 28.55 -8.21
C ILE A 33 -6.37 28.53 -6.87
N SER A 34 -7.36 29.40 -6.68
CA SER A 34 -8.24 29.33 -5.51
C SER A 34 -9.05 28.02 -5.46
N VAL A 35 -9.25 27.48 -4.26
CA VAL A 35 -10.09 26.28 -4.02
C VAL A 35 -11.50 26.47 -4.59
N ARG A 36 -12.03 27.70 -4.52
CA ARG A 36 -13.37 28.04 -5.02
C ARG A 36 -13.45 27.92 -6.54
N THR A 37 -12.40 28.28 -7.25
CA THR A 37 -12.31 28.11 -8.70
C THR A 37 -12.22 26.63 -9.08
N VAL A 38 -11.51 25.81 -8.29
CA VAL A 38 -11.47 24.36 -8.48
C VAL A 38 -12.87 23.76 -8.33
N ASP A 39 -13.62 24.10 -7.26
CA ASP A 39 -14.99 23.62 -7.06
C ASP A 39 -15.93 24.05 -8.19
N ASN A 40 -15.89 25.33 -8.58
CA ASN A 40 -16.69 25.86 -9.69
C ASN A 40 -16.39 25.16 -11.01
N THR A 41 -15.11 24.89 -11.29
CA THR A 41 -14.70 24.20 -12.52
C THR A 41 -15.19 22.76 -12.49
N LEU A 42 -15.02 22.07 -11.36
CA LEU A 42 -15.46 20.69 -11.19
C LEU A 42 -16.99 20.56 -11.29
N ARG A 43 -17.75 21.54 -10.79
CA ARG A 43 -19.22 21.61 -11.00
C ARG A 43 -19.58 21.71 -12.48
N LYS A 44 -18.93 22.59 -13.24
CA LYS A 44 -19.14 22.70 -14.70
C LYS A 44 -18.79 21.40 -15.43
N VAL A 45 -17.71 20.74 -15.03
CA VAL A 45 -17.32 19.42 -15.57
C VAL A 45 -18.38 18.37 -15.28
N LYS A 46 -18.91 18.32 -14.04
CA LYS A 46 -20.01 17.42 -13.67
C LYS A 46 -21.27 17.66 -14.50
N GLU A 47 -21.67 18.91 -14.67
CA GLU A 47 -22.83 19.30 -15.47
C GLU A 47 -22.66 18.87 -16.94
N LYS A 48 -21.48 19.11 -17.52
CA LYS A 48 -21.16 18.69 -18.90
C LYS A 48 -21.19 17.17 -19.09
N LEU A 49 -20.76 16.43 -18.07
CA LEU A 49 -20.69 14.96 -18.12
C LEU A 49 -22.00 14.27 -17.70
N GLY A 50 -22.92 15.01 -17.05
CA GLY A 50 -24.14 14.48 -16.44
C GLY A 50 -23.86 13.61 -15.20
N LEU A 51 -22.80 13.92 -14.44
CA LEU A 51 -22.34 13.12 -13.30
C LEU A 51 -22.68 13.80 -11.98
N ASN A 52 -23.07 13.03 -10.98
CA ASN A 52 -23.38 13.56 -9.64
C ASN A 52 -22.22 13.38 -8.67
N LYS A 53 -21.47 12.29 -8.78
CA LYS A 53 -20.40 11.96 -7.82
C LYS A 53 -19.02 12.35 -8.34
N ILE A 54 -18.14 12.72 -7.42
CA ILE A 54 -16.73 13.05 -7.73
C ILE A 54 -16.00 11.80 -8.22
N ASN A 55 -16.29 10.64 -7.62
CA ASN A 55 -15.68 9.36 -7.99
C ASN A 55 -16.04 8.91 -9.42
N GLU A 56 -17.13 9.44 -9.97
CA GLU A 56 -17.47 9.21 -11.38
C GLU A 56 -16.57 10.02 -12.31
N ILE A 57 -16.10 11.21 -11.89
CA ILE A 57 -15.16 12.02 -12.68
C ILE A 57 -13.81 11.33 -12.80
N SER A 58 -13.30 10.75 -11.72
CA SER A 58 -12.04 10.00 -11.77
C SER A 58 -12.15 8.79 -12.70
N ALA A 59 -13.24 8.01 -12.58
CA ALA A 59 -13.51 6.92 -13.52
C ALA A 59 -13.60 7.40 -14.97
N TRP A 60 -14.30 8.51 -15.22
CA TRP A 60 -14.40 9.12 -16.55
C TRP A 60 -13.03 9.55 -17.09
N TRP A 61 -12.18 10.16 -16.26
CA TRP A 61 -10.84 10.58 -16.64
C TRP A 61 -10.00 9.39 -17.12
N PHE A 62 -10.03 8.29 -16.36
CA PHE A 62 -9.34 7.05 -16.74
C PHE A 62 -9.88 6.47 -18.05
N CYS A 63 -11.20 6.48 -18.25
CA CYS A 63 -11.83 6.03 -19.50
C CYS A 63 -11.46 6.89 -20.72
N THR A 64 -11.25 8.19 -20.53
CA THR A 64 -10.94 9.12 -21.63
C THR A 64 -9.45 9.10 -22.00
N HIS A 65 -8.55 8.95 -21.02
CA HIS A 65 -7.10 9.03 -21.25
C HIS A 65 -6.47 7.69 -21.63
N HIS A 66 -6.95 6.58 -21.04
CA HIS A 66 -6.64 5.25 -21.51
C HIS A 66 -7.81 4.80 -22.38
N ASN A 67 -7.59 4.70 -23.69
CA ASN A 67 -8.55 4.21 -24.69
C ASN A 67 -8.85 2.70 -24.52
N ILE A 68 -9.15 2.30 -23.30
CA ILE A 68 -9.44 0.95 -22.83
C ILE A 68 -10.65 1.10 -21.92
N SER A 69 -11.81 0.83 -22.48
CA SER A 69 -13.11 0.83 -21.82
C SER A 69 -13.01 0.17 -20.45
N PHE A 70 -13.20 0.95 -19.39
CA PHE A 70 -13.29 0.50 -18.00
C PHE A 70 -14.63 -0.22 -17.73
N ASP A 71 -15.10 -1.03 -18.67
CA ASP A 71 -16.36 -1.76 -18.54
C ASP A 71 -16.20 -3.03 -17.68
N LEU A 72 -15.01 -3.30 -17.12
CA LEU A 72 -14.70 -4.57 -16.45
C LEU A 72 -13.68 -4.50 -15.30
N SER A 73 -13.78 -3.54 -14.38
CA SER A 73 -12.74 -3.35 -13.34
C SER A 73 -12.71 -4.27 -12.09
N PRO A 74 -13.27 -5.50 -12.04
CA PRO A 74 -12.60 -6.60 -11.33
C PRO A 74 -11.16 -6.83 -11.80
N PHE A 75 -10.82 -6.50 -13.06
CA PHE A 75 -9.48 -6.69 -13.59
C PHE A 75 -8.43 -5.79 -12.95
N VAL A 76 -8.68 -4.48 -12.78
CA VAL A 76 -7.67 -3.58 -12.18
C VAL A 76 -7.41 -3.94 -10.71
N ARG A 77 -8.45 -4.26 -9.95
CA ARG A 77 -8.31 -4.79 -8.59
C ARG A 77 -7.52 -6.11 -8.58
N ARG A 78 -7.84 -7.04 -9.48
CA ARG A 78 -7.12 -8.30 -9.66
C ARG A 78 -5.66 -8.08 -10.02
N GLN A 79 -5.36 -7.18 -10.95
CA GLN A 79 -3.99 -6.89 -11.39
C GLN A 79 -3.17 -6.26 -10.25
N VAL A 80 -3.72 -5.30 -9.51
CA VAL A 80 -3.05 -4.71 -8.34
C VAL A 80 -2.80 -5.76 -7.25
N SER A 81 -3.78 -6.62 -6.97
CA SER A 81 -3.61 -7.73 -6.02
C SER A 81 -2.53 -8.72 -6.48
N VAL A 82 -2.48 -9.05 -7.77
CA VAL A 82 -1.46 -9.94 -8.35
C VAL A 82 -0.06 -9.31 -8.24
N ILE A 83 0.09 -8.03 -8.57
CA ILE A 83 1.37 -7.31 -8.44
C ILE A 83 1.84 -7.31 -6.98
N LEU A 84 0.95 -7.01 -6.03
CA LEU A 84 1.27 -7.02 -4.61
C LEU A 84 1.69 -8.42 -4.13
N LEU A 85 1.02 -9.47 -4.61
CA LEU A 85 1.33 -10.85 -4.27
C LEU A 85 2.69 -11.28 -4.84
N PHE A 86 3.03 -10.85 -6.06
CA PHE A 86 4.37 -11.06 -6.61
C PHE A 86 5.47 -10.34 -5.81
N LEU A 87 5.22 -9.11 -5.37
CA LEU A 87 6.15 -8.37 -4.51
C LEU A 87 6.34 -9.07 -3.15
N PHE A 88 5.25 -9.59 -2.56
CA PHE A 88 5.30 -10.35 -1.32
C PHE A 88 6.13 -11.63 -1.47
N ILE A 89 5.85 -12.44 -2.52
CA ILE A 89 6.61 -13.65 -2.81
C ILE A 89 8.08 -13.33 -3.09
N GLY A 90 8.37 -12.28 -3.88
CA GLY A 90 9.75 -11.86 -4.15
C GLY A 90 10.49 -11.41 -2.89
N GLY A 91 9.82 -10.71 -1.98
CA GLY A 91 10.35 -10.31 -0.67
C GLY A 91 10.69 -11.51 0.21
N GLU A 92 9.75 -12.46 0.35
CA GLU A 92 9.96 -13.69 1.13
C GLU A 92 11.12 -14.54 0.56
N ILE A 93 11.18 -14.73 -0.76
CA ILE A 93 12.28 -15.46 -1.40
C ILE A 93 13.63 -14.81 -1.07
N THR A 94 13.71 -13.47 -1.14
CA THR A 94 14.93 -12.72 -0.82
C THR A 94 15.35 -12.91 0.64
N ILE A 95 14.41 -12.86 1.58
CA ILE A 95 14.65 -13.04 3.02
C ILE A 95 15.10 -14.47 3.35
N ILE A 96 14.49 -15.49 2.73
CA ILE A 96 14.85 -16.89 2.94
C ILE A 96 16.27 -17.16 2.40
N THR A 97 16.61 -16.62 1.23
CA THR A 97 17.97 -16.76 0.69
C THR A 97 19.03 -16.10 1.57
N ASP A 98 18.73 -14.96 2.20
CA ASP A 98 19.65 -14.27 3.12
C ASP A 98 19.77 -15.00 4.48
N SER A 99 18.66 -15.60 4.97
CA SER A 99 18.64 -16.40 6.19
C SER A 99 19.46 -17.70 6.07
N THR A 100 19.53 -18.31 4.88
CA THR A 100 20.41 -19.48 4.65
C THR A 100 21.90 -19.17 4.75
N TYR A 101 22.33 -17.90 4.61
CA TYR A 101 23.74 -17.52 4.81
C TYR A 101 24.11 -17.20 6.27
N THR A 102 23.15 -17.16 7.20
CA THR A 102 23.40 -16.85 8.62
C THR A 102 23.03 -17.96 9.59
N VAL A 103 22.98 -19.22 9.13
CA VAL A 103 22.92 -20.38 10.03
C VAL A 103 24.30 -20.64 10.62
N ARG A 104 24.58 -20.10 11.84
CA ARG A 104 25.36 -20.74 12.93
C ARG A 104 25.72 -19.74 14.04
N ARG A 105 24.81 -19.54 15.00
CA ARG A 105 25.20 -19.46 16.42
C ARG A 105 24.04 -19.85 17.33
N SER A 106 23.92 -21.16 17.53
CA SER A 106 23.08 -21.73 18.58
C SER A 106 23.42 -21.07 19.92
N ARG A 107 22.43 -20.47 20.58
CA ARG A 107 22.58 -19.89 21.92
C ARG A 107 22.86 -21.03 22.90
N ARG A 108 24.05 -21.01 23.51
CA ARG A 108 24.41 -21.90 24.64
C ARG A 108 23.37 -21.75 25.75
N THR A 109 22.57 -22.78 25.98
CA THR A 109 21.73 -22.92 27.16
C THR A 109 22.66 -23.07 28.36
N ARG A 110 22.78 -22.01 29.17
CA ARG A 110 23.50 -22.01 30.44
C ARG A 110 22.69 -22.85 31.42
N THR A 111 23.12 -24.08 31.65
CA THR A 111 22.61 -24.92 32.73
C THR A 111 23.04 -24.32 34.07
N GLU A 112 22.12 -23.63 34.73
CA GLU A 112 22.24 -23.29 36.15
C GLU A 112 22.15 -24.58 36.97
N TYR A 113 23.28 -25.01 37.54
CA TYR A 113 23.27 -26.05 38.56
C TYR A 113 22.73 -25.46 39.87
N ARG A 114 21.47 -25.78 40.19
CA ARG A 114 20.87 -25.57 41.50
C ARG A 114 21.60 -26.41 42.55
N VAL A 115 22.14 -25.72 43.55
CA VAL A 115 22.63 -26.27 44.82
C VAL A 115 21.53 -27.12 45.47
N ARG A 116 21.83 -28.38 45.82
CA ARG A 116 21.04 -29.15 46.79
C ARG A 116 21.98 -29.71 47.87
N ARG A 117 21.94 -29.05 49.01
CA ARG A 117 22.45 -29.51 50.30
C ARG A 117 21.67 -30.77 50.71
N GLN A 118 22.37 -31.88 50.97
CA GLN A 118 21.88 -32.91 51.88
C GLN A 118 23.09 -33.57 52.56
N GLU A 119 23.34 -33.11 53.79
CA GLU A 119 24.05 -33.87 54.81
C GLU A 119 23.31 -35.19 55.02
N THR A 120 24.00 -36.34 54.99
CA THR A 120 23.92 -37.39 56.03
C THR A 120 24.73 -38.63 55.66
N SER A 121 25.66 -38.96 56.56
CA SER A 121 25.98 -40.31 57.02
C SER A 121 26.84 -41.25 56.15
N ILE A 122 27.92 -41.73 56.80
CA ILE A 122 28.55 -43.05 56.65
C ILE A 122 29.57 -43.16 55.49
N ASN A 123 30.85 -42.93 55.80
CA ASN A 123 31.90 -43.97 55.72
C ASN A 123 33.27 -43.39 56.10
N GLN A 124 33.76 -43.77 57.29
CA GLN A 124 35.16 -43.67 57.71
C GLN A 124 36.06 -44.46 56.74
N PRO A 125 37.29 -44.00 56.54
CA PRO A 125 38.42 -44.88 56.80
C PRO A 125 39.59 -44.15 57.47
N TYR A 126 39.92 -44.54 58.70
CA TYR A 126 41.26 -44.32 59.26
C TYR A 126 41.68 -45.65 59.92
N ILE A 127 42.54 -46.37 59.23
CA ILE A 127 43.37 -47.44 59.80
C ILE A 127 44.79 -46.89 59.70
N ILE A 128 45.32 -46.36 60.82
CA ILE A 128 46.55 -46.78 61.50
C ILE A 128 46.36 -46.42 62.98
#